data_AF-A0A315ZWP8-F1
#
_entry.id   AF-A0A315ZWP8-F1
#
_cell.length_a   1.000
_cell.length_b   1.000
_cell.length_c   1.000
_cell.angle_alpha   90.00
_cell.angle_beta   90.00
_cell.angle_gamma   90.00
#
_symmetry.space_group_name_H-M   'P 1'
#
loop_
_entity.id
_entity.type
_entity.pdbx_description
1 polymer ?
#
loop_
_entity_poly.entity_id
_entity_poly.type
_entity_poly.pdbx_seq_one_letter_code
_entity_poly.pdbx_strand_id
1 'polypeptide(L)'
;MEEDIKKKHGEKLNLPIVIAVVSIMALVIVALSIWSANKKNENDTLVILNDLYDDAIEGGMLCEDAGNMTKTVWYNSIFKVEDSTTDIYTRYLNGAGGFKDFNESINEYFINGDYSNKIGAAKANEKFIDIGIKSIKKVPKSLTEQYESAKEVRSAYNKLLNVVDNPTGNIEEFSANFNDADEALSDACNDLKYLLSDKE
;
A
#
# COMPACT_ATOMS: atom_id res chain seq x y z
N MET A 1 -12.74 53.51 -73.79
CA MET A 1 -12.56 52.06 -73.58
C MET A 1 -12.21 51.88 -72.12
N GLU A 2 -13.24 51.73 -71.28
CA GLU A 2 -13.10 51.38 -69.87
C GLU A 2 -12.88 49.86 -69.77
N GLU A 3 -11.80 49.43 -69.15
CA GLU A 3 -11.58 48.03 -68.79
C GLU A 3 -12.31 47.71 -67.47
N ASP A 4 -13.31 46.84 -67.58
CA ASP A 4 -14.04 46.27 -66.45
C ASP A 4 -13.11 45.41 -65.57
N ILE A 5 -12.74 45.93 -64.40
CA ILE A 5 -12.16 45.15 -63.32
C ILE A 5 -13.27 44.29 -62.70
N LYS A 6 -13.41 43.04 -63.16
CA LYS A 6 -14.26 42.03 -62.51
C LYS A 6 -13.74 41.71 -61.10
N LYS A 7 -14.40 42.27 -60.08
CA LYS A 7 -14.26 41.84 -58.67
C LYS A 7 -14.66 40.36 -58.55
N LYS A 8 -13.69 39.51 -58.19
CA LYS A 8 -13.92 38.13 -57.76
C LYS A 8 -14.77 38.17 -56.48
N HIS A 9 -16.06 37.82 -56.58
CA HIS A 9 -16.93 37.64 -55.42
C HIS A 9 -16.45 36.38 -54.67
N GLY A 10 -15.78 36.56 -53.53
CA GLY A 10 -15.55 35.45 -52.61
C GLY A 10 -16.90 34.92 -52.13
N GLU A 11 -17.10 33.61 -52.19
CA GLU A 11 -18.32 32.96 -51.69
C GLU A 11 -18.55 33.41 -50.24
N LYS A 12 -19.68 34.09 -49.98
CA LYS A 12 -20.00 34.53 -48.63
C LYS A 12 -20.29 33.29 -47.79
N LEU A 13 -19.41 33.00 -46.83
CA LEU A 13 -19.62 31.91 -45.88
C LEU A 13 -20.99 32.03 -45.22
N ASN A 14 -21.73 30.94 -45.20
CA ASN A 14 -23.04 30.86 -44.57
C ASN A 14 -22.85 30.90 -43.04
N LEU A 15 -23.04 32.08 -42.46
CA LEU A 15 -22.78 32.38 -41.04
C LEU A 15 -23.34 31.33 -40.05
N PRO A 16 -24.59 30.82 -40.19
CA PRO A 16 -25.10 29.75 -39.33
C PRO A 16 -24.34 28.41 -39.47
N ILE A 17 -23.83 28.07 -40.66
CA ILE A 17 -23.01 26.86 -40.87
C ILE A 17 -21.67 27.03 -40.15
N VAL A 18 -21.05 28.22 -40.24
CA VAL A 18 -19.78 28.51 -39.55
C VAL A 18 -19.94 28.42 -38.03
N ILE A 19 -21.01 28.99 -37.47
CA ILE A 19 -21.29 28.95 -36.03
C ILE A 19 -21.48 27.51 -35.55
N ALA A 20 -22.22 26.68 -36.29
CA ALA A 20 -22.42 25.28 -35.94
C ALA A 20 -21.10 24.49 -35.90
N VAL A 21 -20.23 24.69 -36.90
CA VAL A 21 -18.92 24.02 -36.99
C VAL A 21 -17.98 24.43 -35.84
N VAL A 22 -17.94 25.72 -35.49
CA VAL A 22 -17.13 26.22 -34.37
C VAL A 22 -17.61 25.64 -33.02
N SER A 23 -18.93 25.52 -32.85
CA SER A 23 -19.54 24.95 -31.64
C SER A 23 -19.15 23.49 -31.43
N ILE A 24 -19.17 22.68 -32.50
CA ILE A 24 -18.78 21.27 -32.46
C ILE A 24 -17.28 21.12 -32.14
N MET A 25 -16.42 21.94 -32.75
CA MET A 25 -14.97 21.89 -32.46
C MET A 25 -14.67 22.22 -30.99
N ALA A 26 -15.36 23.20 -30.39
CA ALA A 26 -15.21 23.50 -28.97
C ALA A 26 -15.61 22.31 -28.07
N LEU A 27 -16.70 21.62 -28.38
CA LEU A 27 -17.12 20.41 -27.65
C LEU A 27 -16.10 19.27 -27.77
N VAL A 28 -15.52 19.07 -28.95
CA VAL A 28 -14.47 18.06 -29.17
C VAL A 28 -13.20 18.38 -28.37
N ILE A 29 -12.77 19.64 -28.34
CA ILE A 29 -11.60 20.07 -27.56
C ILE A 29 -11.84 19.87 -26.05
N VAL A 30 -13.05 20.19 -25.58
CA VAL A 30 -13.45 19.93 -24.19
C VAL A 30 -13.48 18.43 -23.90
N ALA A 31 -14.05 17.62 -24.77
CA ALA A 31 -14.07 16.16 -24.61
C ALA A 31 -12.66 15.55 -24.60
N LEU A 32 -11.76 16.00 -25.47
CA LEU A 32 -10.36 15.55 -25.53
C LEU A 32 -9.57 15.97 -24.29
N SER A 33 -9.79 17.18 -23.78
CA SER A 33 -9.13 17.64 -22.55
C SER A 33 -9.64 16.88 -21.31
N ILE A 34 -10.95 16.60 -21.23
CA ILE A 34 -11.53 15.72 -20.21
C ILE A 34 -10.97 14.29 -20.32
N TRP A 35 -10.87 13.75 -21.53
CA TRP A 35 -10.33 12.41 -21.78
C TRP A 35 -8.85 12.32 -21.37
N SER A 36 -8.01 13.28 -21.78
CA SER A 36 -6.60 13.35 -21.40
C SER A 36 -6.42 13.48 -19.89
N ALA A 37 -7.19 14.36 -19.23
CA ALA A 37 -7.16 14.51 -17.78
C ALA A 37 -7.59 13.23 -17.05
N ASN A 38 -8.63 12.54 -17.54
CA ASN A 38 -9.06 11.26 -16.97
C ASN A 38 -8.00 10.17 -17.17
N LYS A 39 -7.33 10.13 -18.33
CA LYS A 39 -6.26 9.15 -18.59
C LYS A 39 -5.04 9.39 -17.70
N LYS A 40 -4.66 10.65 -17.50
CA LYS A 40 -3.61 11.01 -16.53
C LYS A 40 -3.99 10.57 -15.12
N ASN A 41 -5.21 10.88 -14.68
CA ASN A 41 -5.70 10.48 -13.35
C ASN A 41 -5.73 8.95 -13.18
N GLU A 42 -6.06 8.20 -14.23
CA GLU A 42 -5.99 6.73 -14.24
C GLU A 42 -4.57 6.23 -14.03
N ASN A 43 -3.60 6.73 -14.80
CA ASN A 43 -2.21 6.35 -14.66
C ASN A 43 -1.63 6.73 -13.28
N ASP A 44 -1.90 7.96 -12.81
CA ASP A 44 -1.44 8.43 -11.49
C ASP A 44 -2.01 7.54 -10.38
N THR A 45 -3.30 7.16 -10.47
CA THR A 45 -3.93 6.25 -9.50
C THR A 45 -3.30 4.86 -9.55
N LEU A 46 -3.00 4.33 -10.75
CA LEU A 46 -2.38 3.02 -10.90
C LEU A 46 -0.98 2.96 -10.28
N VAL A 47 -0.17 4.02 -10.45
CA VAL A 47 1.15 4.14 -9.80
C VAL A 47 0.99 4.11 -8.28
N ILE A 48 0.09 4.92 -7.72
CA ILE A 48 -0.15 4.96 -6.27
C ILE A 48 -0.57 3.59 -5.72
N LEU A 49 -1.39 2.84 -6.46
CA LEU A 49 -1.85 1.51 -6.02
C LEU A 49 -0.72 0.46 -6.06
N ASN A 50 0.20 0.55 -7.02
CA ASN A 50 1.39 -0.30 -7.05
C ASN A 50 2.37 0.06 -5.92
N ASP A 51 2.64 1.35 -5.71
CA ASP A 51 3.50 1.81 -4.61
C ASP A 51 2.93 1.34 -3.25
N LEU A 52 1.61 1.44 -3.07
CA LEU A 52 0.94 0.94 -1.86
C LEU A 52 1.10 -0.57 -1.67
N TYR A 53 0.98 -1.34 -2.75
CA TYR A 53 1.20 -2.79 -2.70
C TYR A 53 2.64 -3.11 -2.29
N ASP A 54 3.63 -2.44 -2.88
CA ASP A 54 5.04 -2.63 -2.53
C ASP A 54 5.33 -2.25 -1.07
N ASP A 55 4.81 -1.10 -0.62
CA ASP A 55 4.92 -0.65 0.77
C ASP A 55 4.30 -1.65 1.75
N ALA A 56 3.15 -2.23 1.41
CA ALA A 56 2.44 -3.20 2.23
C ALA A 56 3.19 -4.54 2.32
N ILE A 57 3.80 -5.01 1.23
CA ILE A 57 4.62 -6.22 1.23
C ILE A 57 5.88 -6.00 2.06
N GLU A 58 6.62 -4.91 1.84
CA GLU A 58 7.85 -4.63 2.60
C GLU A 58 7.56 -4.49 4.11
N GLY A 59 6.55 -3.69 4.46
CA GLY A 59 6.16 -3.51 5.85
C GLY A 59 5.56 -4.77 6.49
N GLY A 60 4.83 -5.57 5.71
CA GLY A 60 4.27 -6.85 6.12
C GLY A 60 5.37 -7.84 6.49
N MET A 61 6.41 -7.98 5.64
CA MET A 61 7.58 -8.82 5.91
C MET A 61 8.31 -8.43 7.21
N LEU A 62 8.42 -7.12 7.49
CA LEU A 62 9.01 -6.63 8.74
C LEU A 62 8.17 -7.01 9.97
N CYS A 63 6.85 -6.93 9.85
CA CYS A 63 5.92 -7.35 10.90
C CYS A 63 5.97 -8.87 11.10
N GLU A 64 5.99 -9.64 10.01
CA GLU A 64 6.07 -11.10 10.03
C GLU A 64 7.33 -11.56 10.78
N ASP A 65 8.49 -10.99 10.43
CA ASP A 65 9.77 -11.32 11.06
C ASP A 65 9.79 -10.94 12.55
N ALA A 66 9.33 -9.74 12.91
CA ALA A 66 9.23 -9.31 14.30
C ALA A 66 8.25 -10.17 15.13
N GLY A 67 7.10 -10.53 14.56
CA GLY A 67 6.10 -11.37 15.20
C GLY A 67 6.59 -12.80 15.42
N ASN A 68 7.24 -13.39 14.41
CA ASN A 68 7.83 -14.73 14.51
C ASN A 68 9.00 -14.78 15.49
N MET A 69 9.86 -13.77 15.53
CA MET A 69 10.93 -13.69 16.54
C MET A 69 10.34 -13.55 17.95
N THR A 70 9.30 -12.73 18.13
CA THR A 70 8.60 -12.59 19.41
C THR A 70 8.02 -13.92 19.88
N LYS A 71 7.33 -14.66 19.00
CA LYS A 71 6.82 -16.02 19.28
C LYS A 71 7.95 -16.96 19.72
N THR A 72 9.06 -16.95 19.00
CA THR A 72 10.20 -17.85 19.23
C THR A 72 10.89 -17.55 20.55
N VAL A 73 11.17 -16.27 20.85
CA VAL A 73 11.74 -15.84 22.14
C VAL A 73 10.82 -16.22 23.30
N TRP A 74 9.52 -15.98 23.16
CA TRP A 74 8.53 -16.32 24.19
C TRP A 74 8.49 -17.85 24.44
N TYR A 75 8.42 -18.63 23.36
CA TYR A 75 8.39 -20.09 23.42
C TYR A 75 9.66 -20.66 24.06
N ASN A 76 10.83 -20.25 23.57
CA ASN A 76 12.11 -20.78 24.03
C ASN A 76 12.35 -20.48 25.52
N SER A 77 11.91 -19.32 26.02
CA SER A 77 11.99 -19.00 27.45
C SER A 77 11.07 -19.85 28.33
N ILE A 78 9.85 -20.14 27.88
CA ILE A 78 8.89 -20.98 28.64
C ILE A 78 9.36 -22.43 28.68
N PHE A 79 9.72 -22.98 27.51
CA PHE A 79 10.03 -24.40 27.35
C PHE A 79 11.51 -24.73 27.51
N LYS A 80 12.35 -23.72 27.77
CA LYS A 80 13.79 -23.86 28.00
C LYS A 80 14.50 -24.52 26.83
N VAL A 81 14.18 -24.06 25.63
CA VAL A 81 14.78 -24.55 24.38
C VAL A 81 16.02 -23.72 24.09
N GLU A 82 17.17 -24.38 24.00
CA GLU A 82 18.42 -23.73 23.59
C GLU A 82 18.38 -23.49 22.08
N ASP A 83 18.57 -22.24 21.68
CA ASP A 83 18.58 -21.82 20.28
C ASP A 83 19.53 -20.64 20.11
N SER A 84 20.58 -20.85 19.32
CA SER A 84 21.63 -19.84 19.08
C SER A 84 21.11 -18.47 18.59
N THR A 85 19.95 -18.40 17.94
CA THR A 85 19.40 -17.13 17.47
C THR A 85 18.64 -16.36 18.55
N THR A 86 18.18 -17.04 19.60
CA THR A 86 17.38 -16.43 20.68
C THR A 86 18.03 -16.47 22.05
N ASP A 87 19.05 -17.32 22.23
CA ASP A 87 19.78 -17.51 23.49
C ASP A 87 20.35 -16.20 24.06
N ILE A 88 20.71 -15.26 23.18
CA ILE A 88 21.15 -13.91 23.55
C ILE A 88 20.06 -13.12 24.31
N TYR A 89 18.78 -13.43 24.05
CA TYR A 89 17.63 -12.81 24.69
C TYR A 89 17.08 -13.68 25.82
N THR A 90 17.03 -15.00 25.63
CA THR A 90 16.33 -15.96 26.51
C THR A 90 17.19 -16.49 27.65
N ARG A 91 18.52 -16.28 27.64
CA ARG A 91 19.44 -16.81 28.65
C ARG A 91 20.40 -15.76 29.20
N TYR A 92 20.81 -15.93 30.46
CA TYR A 92 21.83 -15.08 31.08
C TYR A 92 23.22 -15.29 30.44
N LEU A 93 24.16 -14.39 30.73
CA LEU A 93 25.56 -14.47 30.27
C LEU A 93 25.67 -14.61 28.74
N ASN A 94 24.86 -13.87 27.99
CA ASN A 94 24.82 -13.86 26.52
C ASN A 94 24.67 -15.26 25.92
N GLY A 95 23.72 -16.06 26.43
CA GLY A 95 23.45 -17.40 25.91
C GLY A 95 24.12 -18.55 26.67
N ALA A 96 25.02 -18.29 27.62
CA ALA A 96 25.76 -19.35 28.33
C ALA A 96 25.16 -19.73 29.71
N GLY A 97 24.23 -18.93 30.21
CA GLY A 97 23.62 -19.09 31.53
C GLY A 97 22.30 -19.86 31.52
N GLY A 98 21.61 -19.81 32.66
CA GLY A 98 20.24 -20.31 32.78
C GLY A 98 19.24 -19.45 31.99
N PHE A 99 18.05 -20.00 31.75
CA PHE A 99 16.94 -19.31 31.10
C PHE A 99 16.37 -18.18 31.97
N LYS A 100 16.06 -17.06 31.32
CA LYS A 100 15.34 -15.91 31.89
C LYS A 100 13.83 -16.20 31.93
N ASP A 101 13.10 -15.41 32.71
CA ASP A 101 11.63 -15.38 32.60
C ASP A 101 11.20 -14.91 31.20
N PHE A 102 10.01 -15.30 30.76
CA PHE A 102 9.53 -14.93 29.43
C PHE A 102 9.34 -13.40 29.29
N ASN A 103 8.88 -12.69 30.33
CA ASN A 103 8.72 -11.25 30.25
C ASN A 103 10.07 -10.54 30.11
N GLU A 104 11.07 -11.01 30.84
CA GLU A 104 12.44 -10.50 30.75
C GLU A 104 13.02 -10.76 29.35
N SER A 105 12.82 -11.95 28.81
CA SER A 105 13.33 -12.36 27.50
C SER A 105 12.73 -11.55 26.35
N ILE A 106 11.42 -11.31 26.38
CA ILE A 106 10.73 -10.50 25.36
C ILE A 106 11.21 -9.05 25.44
N ASN A 107 11.31 -8.49 26.65
CA ASN A 107 11.81 -7.13 26.83
C ASN A 107 13.27 -6.99 26.35
N GLU A 108 14.10 -8.01 26.57
CA GLU A 108 15.46 -8.08 26.04
C GLU A 108 15.50 -8.10 24.52
N TYR A 109 14.62 -8.87 23.87
CA TYR A 109 14.47 -8.81 22.42
C TYR A 109 14.03 -7.41 21.94
N PHE A 110 13.09 -6.76 22.62
CA PHE A 110 12.59 -5.45 22.21
C PHE A 110 13.63 -4.33 22.32
N ILE A 111 14.50 -4.41 23.33
CA ILE A 111 15.54 -3.41 23.59
C ILE A 111 16.80 -3.67 22.77
N ASN A 112 17.28 -4.92 22.77
CA ASN A 112 18.60 -5.29 22.26
C ASN A 112 18.56 -6.00 20.90
N GLY A 113 17.38 -6.46 20.47
CA GLY A 113 17.15 -6.98 19.14
C GLY A 113 16.83 -5.89 18.12
N ASP A 114 16.38 -6.33 16.94
CA ASP A 114 16.01 -5.46 15.84
C ASP A 114 14.53 -5.07 15.84
N TYR A 115 13.76 -5.50 16.85
CA TYR A 115 12.33 -5.26 16.98
C TYR A 115 11.97 -3.78 16.76
N SER A 116 12.61 -2.89 17.50
CA SER A 116 12.33 -1.44 17.42
C SER A 116 12.61 -0.86 16.02
N ASN A 117 13.63 -1.38 15.33
CA ASN A 117 13.94 -0.95 13.96
C ASN A 117 12.89 -1.47 12.96
N LYS A 118 12.51 -2.74 13.07
CA LYS A 118 11.47 -3.36 12.22
C LYS A 118 10.12 -2.67 12.38
N ILE A 119 9.67 -2.47 13.62
CA ILE A 119 8.43 -1.76 13.92
C ILE A 119 8.49 -0.30 13.46
N GLY A 120 9.63 0.37 13.65
CA GLY A 120 9.82 1.74 13.18
C GLY A 120 9.69 1.87 11.66
N ALA A 121 10.30 0.94 10.92
CA ALA A 121 10.19 0.87 9.46
C ALA A 121 8.77 0.50 9.02
N ALA A 122 8.14 -0.52 9.62
CA ALA A 122 6.76 -0.88 9.33
C ALA A 122 5.76 0.28 9.57
N LYS A 123 5.96 1.10 10.61
CA LYS A 123 5.18 2.34 10.84
C LYS A 123 5.45 3.42 9.79
N ALA A 124 6.61 3.42 9.13
CA ALA A 124 6.86 4.32 8.00
C ALA A 124 6.09 3.87 6.76
N ASN A 125 6.11 2.56 6.43
CA ASN A 125 5.31 1.98 5.36
C ASN A 125 3.80 2.21 5.59
N GLU A 126 3.30 2.07 6.83
CA GLU A 126 1.91 2.42 7.19
C GLU A 126 1.55 3.84 6.74
N LYS A 127 2.44 4.80 6.99
CA LYS A 127 2.23 6.21 6.61
C LYS A 127 2.21 6.40 5.10
N PHE A 128 3.07 5.70 4.36
CA PHE A 128 3.08 5.79 2.90
C PHE A 128 1.79 5.21 2.29
N ILE A 129 1.34 4.05 2.76
CA ILE A 129 0.03 3.45 2.42
C ILE A 129 -1.11 4.44 2.69
N ASP A 130 -1.12 5.05 3.88
CA ASP A 130 -2.10 6.05 4.30
C ASP A 130 -2.11 7.29 3.39
N ILE A 131 -0.92 7.79 3.04
CA ILE A 131 -0.74 8.95 2.16
C ILE A 131 -1.21 8.61 0.75
N GLY A 132 -0.86 7.43 0.24
CA GLY A 132 -1.27 6.92 -1.08
C GLY A 132 -2.78 6.95 -1.23
N ILE A 133 -3.51 6.25 -0.35
CA ILE A 133 -4.98 6.24 -0.38
C ILE A 133 -5.58 7.64 -0.27
N LYS A 134 -5.06 8.49 0.64
CA LYS A 134 -5.57 9.86 0.82
C LYS A 134 -5.29 10.77 -0.38
N SER A 135 -4.26 10.46 -1.18
CA SER A 135 -3.87 11.28 -2.33
C SER A 135 -4.80 11.07 -3.54
N ILE A 136 -5.46 9.90 -3.64
CA ILE A 136 -6.43 9.59 -4.70
C ILE A 136 -7.73 10.38 -4.46
N LYS A 137 -7.83 11.56 -5.08
CA LYS A 137 -9.00 12.45 -4.91
C LYS A 137 -10.21 12.04 -5.73
N LYS A 138 -9.99 11.38 -6.86
CA LYS A 138 -11.03 10.93 -7.78
C LYS A 138 -10.66 9.55 -8.30
N VAL A 139 -11.34 8.53 -7.81
CA VAL A 139 -11.13 7.15 -8.26
C VAL A 139 -11.61 7.01 -9.73
N PRO A 140 -10.73 6.62 -10.67
CA PRO A 140 -11.13 6.27 -12.02
C PRO A 140 -12.11 5.10 -12.01
N LYS A 141 -13.17 5.16 -12.83
CA LYS A 141 -14.17 4.07 -12.90
C LYS A 141 -13.54 2.71 -13.24
N SER A 142 -12.50 2.71 -14.07
CA SER A 142 -11.77 1.51 -14.49
C SER A 142 -10.86 0.91 -13.41
N LEU A 143 -10.63 1.63 -12.30
CA LEU A 143 -9.77 1.24 -11.18
C LEU A 143 -10.52 1.15 -9.84
N THR A 144 -11.86 1.06 -9.88
CA THR A 144 -12.67 1.05 -8.66
C THR A 144 -12.41 -0.20 -7.83
N GLU A 145 -12.33 -1.38 -8.45
CA GLU A 145 -12.07 -2.65 -7.76
C GLU A 145 -10.68 -2.67 -7.12
N GLN A 146 -9.65 -2.23 -7.85
CA GLN A 146 -8.27 -2.11 -7.34
C GLN A 146 -8.22 -1.17 -6.13
N TYR A 147 -8.91 -0.03 -6.20
CA TYR A 147 -8.94 0.93 -5.10
C TYR A 147 -9.67 0.37 -3.86
N GLU A 148 -10.77 -0.37 -4.04
CA GLU A 148 -11.45 -1.04 -2.92
C GLU A 148 -10.56 -2.11 -2.28
N SER A 149 -9.92 -2.97 -3.08
CA SER A 149 -8.96 -3.97 -2.61
C SER A 149 -7.75 -3.35 -1.90
N ALA A 150 -7.22 -2.21 -2.38
CA ALA A 150 -6.15 -1.49 -1.69
C ALA A 150 -6.54 -0.96 -0.30
N LYS A 151 -7.82 -0.62 -0.07
CA LYS A 151 -8.30 -0.26 1.27
C LYS A 151 -8.36 -1.48 2.20
N GLU A 152 -8.63 -2.66 1.66
CA GLU A 152 -8.59 -3.91 2.40
C GLU A 152 -7.15 -4.25 2.80
N VAL A 153 -6.18 -4.12 1.88
CA VAL A 153 -4.74 -4.22 2.18
C VAL A 153 -4.35 -3.29 3.32
N ARG A 154 -4.71 -1.99 3.23
CA ARG A 154 -4.46 -1.03 4.31
C ARG A 154 -5.06 -1.46 5.64
N SER A 155 -6.29 -1.96 5.65
CA SER A 155 -6.96 -2.40 6.87
C SER A 155 -6.27 -3.62 7.49
N ALA A 156 -5.89 -4.60 6.67
CA ALA A 156 -5.19 -5.81 7.10
C ALA A 156 -3.79 -5.48 7.61
N TYR A 157 -3.06 -4.60 6.91
CA TYR A 157 -1.75 -4.12 7.30
C TYR A 157 -1.78 -3.48 8.69
N ASN A 158 -2.73 -2.57 8.92
CA ASN A 158 -2.87 -1.90 10.21
C ASN A 158 -3.21 -2.89 11.34
N LYS A 159 -3.98 -3.94 11.04
CA LYS A 159 -4.29 -5.00 12.00
C LYS A 159 -3.03 -5.79 12.37
N LEU A 160 -2.25 -6.24 11.38
CA LEU A 160 -1.00 -6.96 11.61
C LEU A 160 -0.02 -6.11 12.42
N LEU A 161 0.23 -4.87 11.98
CA LEU A 161 1.13 -3.96 12.67
C LEU A 161 0.71 -3.73 14.13
N ASN A 162 -0.59 -3.55 14.40
CA ASN A 162 -1.08 -3.36 15.76
C ASN A 162 -0.91 -4.62 16.64
N VAL A 163 -1.08 -5.82 16.08
CA VAL A 163 -0.83 -7.06 16.81
C VAL A 163 0.64 -7.19 17.19
N VAL A 164 1.55 -6.88 16.26
CA VAL A 164 3.00 -7.03 16.49
C VAL A 164 3.55 -5.92 17.37
N ASP A 165 3.13 -4.66 17.20
CA ASP A 165 3.60 -3.49 17.97
C ASP A 165 3.11 -3.49 19.43
N ASN A 166 1.96 -4.13 19.68
CA ASN A 166 1.36 -4.21 21.00
C ASN A 166 0.93 -5.65 21.35
N PRO A 167 1.91 -6.55 21.58
CA PRO A 167 1.65 -7.94 21.89
C PRO A 167 0.93 -8.03 23.25
N THR A 168 -0.19 -8.75 23.28
CA THR A 168 -1.04 -8.91 24.47
C THR A 168 -1.52 -10.35 24.59
N GLY A 169 -2.05 -10.70 25.77
CA GLY A 169 -2.53 -12.05 26.06
C GLY A 169 -1.41 -13.01 26.43
N ASN A 170 -1.70 -14.31 26.30
CA ASN A 170 -0.69 -15.37 26.43
C ASN A 170 -0.08 -15.75 25.07
N ILE A 171 0.95 -16.61 25.07
CA ILE A 171 1.65 -17.01 23.84
C ILE A 171 0.72 -17.66 22.79
N GLU A 172 -0.30 -18.41 23.21
CA GLU A 172 -1.25 -19.06 22.30
C GLU A 172 -2.17 -18.02 21.66
N GLU A 173 -2.72 -17.10 22.45
CA GLU A 173 -3.57 -16.00 21.99
C GLU A 173 -2.80 -15.06 21.05
N PHE A 174 -1.58 -14.65 21.42
CA PHE A 174 -0.73 -13.84 20.57
C PHE A 174 -0.41 -14.55 19.25
N SER A 175 0.00 -15.82 19.31
CA SER A 175 0.34 -16.60 18.11
C SER A 175 -0.84 -16.75 17.16
N ALA A 176 -2.04 -17.00 17.68
CA ALA A 176 -3.25 -17.09 16.88
C ALA A 176 -3.59 -15.74 16.23
N ASN A 177 -3.65 -14.66 17.03
CA ASN A 177 -3.95 -13.31 16.52
C ASN A 177 -2.94 -12.83 15.48
N PHE A 178 -1.66 -13.15 15.68
CA PHE A 178 -0.59 -12.83 14.73
C PHE A 178 -0.77 -13.60 13.42
N ASN A 179 -0.90 -14.93 13.48
CA ASN A 179 -1.07 -15.75 12.29
C ASN A 179 -2.34 -15.33 11.49
N ASP A 180 -3.46 -15.07 12.18
CA ASP A 180 -4.70 -14.63 11.55
C ASP A 180 -4.56 -13.25 10.88
N ALA A 181 -3.76 -12.34 11.46
CA ALA A 181 -3.53 -11.02 10.89
C ALA A 181 -2.54 -11.06 9.72
N ASP A 182 -1.53 -11.92 9.80
CA ASP A 182 -0.53 -12.17 8.77
C ASP A 182 -1.16 -12.80 7.51
N GLU A 183 -1.96 -13.86 7.71
CA GLU A 183 -2.71 -14.51 6.63
C GLU A 183 -3.68 -13.54 5.96
N ALA A 184 -4.41 -12.73 6.74
CA ALA A 184 -5.31 -11.73 6.20
C ALA A 184 -4.61 -10.65 5.36
N LEU A 185 -3.39 -10.24 5.74
CA LEU A 185 -2.60 -9.31 4.92
C LEU A 185 -2.12 -9.99 3.63
N SER A 186 -1.64 -11.22 3.73
CA SER A 186 -1.20 -12.00 2.56
C SER A 186 -2.32 -12.16 1.54
N ASP A 187 -3.52 -12.55 1.99
CA ASP A 187 -4.70 -12.69 1.14
C ASP A 187 -5.08 -11.37 0.47
N ALA A 188 -5.17 -10.28 1.23
CA ALA A 188 -5.51 -8.96 0.69
C ALA A 188 -4.48 -8.48 -0.35
N CYS A 189 -3.19 -8.71 -0.11
CA CYS A 189 -2.12 -8.37 -1.04
C CYS A 189 -2.19 -9.22 -2.32
N ASN A 190 -2.51 -10.51 -2.20
CA ASN A 190 -2.67 -11.40 -3.36
C ASN A 190 -3.86 -10.96 -4.24
N ASP A 191 -4.98 -10.60 -3.62
CA ASP A 191 -6.16 -10.08 -4.33
C ASP A 191 -5.84 -8.77 -5.06
N LEU A 192 -5.17 -7.82 -4.40
CA LEU A 192 -4.77 -6.56 -5.04
C LEU A 192 -3.81 -6.82 -6.20
N LYS A 193 -2.80 -7.69 -6.01
CA LYS A 193 -1.84 -8.05 -7.04
C LYS A 193 -2.51 -8.62 -8.28
N TYR A 194 -3.46 -9.54 -8.07
CA TYR A 194 -4.23 -10.11 -9.16
C TYR A 194 -4.94 -9.02 -9.97
N LEU A 195 -5.64 -8.10 -9.30
CA LEU A 195 -6.35 -6.99 -9.93
C LEU A 195 -5.44 -5.95 -10.62
N LEU A 196 -4.21 -5.77 -10.14
CA LEU A 196 -3.22 -4.89 -10.76
C LEU A 196 -2.59 -5.54 -12.01
N SER A 197 -2.35 -6.84 -12.00
CA SER A 197 -1.76 -7.57 -13.13
C SER A 197 -2.64 -7.57 -14.38
N ASP A 198 -3.96 -7.44 -14.23
CA ASP A 198 -4.91 -7.27 -15.34
C ASP A 198 -4.79 -5.90 -16.06
N LYS A 199 -3.95 -4.98 -15.56
CA LYS A 199 -3.78 -3.62 -16.08
C LYS A 199 -2.40 -3.35 -16.70
N GLU A 200 -1.49 -4.32 -16.67
CA GLU A 200 -0.18 -4.29 -17.37
C GLU A 200 -0.30 -4.63 -18.86
#